data_AF-A0A931ZY35-F1
#
_entry.id   AF-A0A931ZY35-F1
#
_cell.length_a   1.000
_cell.length_b   1.000
_cell.length_c   1.000
_cell.angle_alpha   90.00
_cell.angle_beta   90.00
_cell.angle_gamma   90.00
#
_symmetry.space_group_name_H-M   'P 1'
#
loop_
_entity.id
_entity.type
_entity.pdbx_description
1 polymer ?
#
loop_
_entity_poly.entity_id
_entity_poly.type
_entity_poly.pdbx_seq_one_letter_code
_entity_poly.pdbx_strand_id
1 'polypeptide(L)'
;AAISKELVRVWNPISLELVRSAATAAIFWWIFSAARQQLSHKALWFLIATNVLSAVAWILFLFSYQRSGIVYTVLLFSLQPLLVYAAALLVLKERFQPKKFVAFLVVLGSIAAAQFMR
;
A
#
# COMPACT_ATOMS: atom_id res chain seq x y z
N ALA A 1 0.75 -10.64 6.83
CA ALA A 1 0.13 -11.45 5.77
C ALA A 1 -0.67 -12.64 6.32
N ALA A 2 -0.11 -13.47 7.21
CA ALA A 2 -0.80 -14.64 7.75
C ALA A 2 -2.11 -14.32 8.49
N ILE A 3 -2.12 -13.32 9.37
CA ILE A 3 -3.34 -12.91 10.11
C ILE A 3 -4.42 -12.36 9.16
N SER A 4 -4.03 -11.51 8.21
CA SER A 4 -4.95 -10.96 7.20
C SER A 4 -5.58 -12.05 6.32
N LYS A 5 -4.88 -13.17 6.07
CA LYS A 5 -5.41 -14.32 5.35
C LYS A 5 -6.66 -14.88 6.02
N GLU A 6 -6.55 -15.14 7.32
CA GLU A 6 -7.60 -15.79 8.09
C GLU A 6 -8.76 -14.83 8.33
N LEU A 7 -8.47 -13.55 8.57
CA LEU A 7 -9.50 -12.54 8.75
C LEU A 7 -10.37 -12.34 7.50
N VAL A 8 -9.77 -12.32 6.30
CA VAL A 8 -10.51 -12.15 5.04
C VAL A 8 -11.39 -13.37 4.69
N ARG A 9 -11.16 -14.53 5.32
CA ARG A 9 -12.07 -15.69 5.18
C ARG A 9 -13.40 -15.48 5.89
N VAL A 10 -13.38 -14.75 7.01
CA VAL A 10 -14.54 -14.59 7.89
C VAL A 10 -15.17 -13.20 7.73
N TRP A 11 -14.39 -12.21 7.32
CA TRP A 11 -14.81 -10.81 7.19
C TRP A 11 -14.85 -10.36 5.72
N ASN A 12 -15.80 -9.48 5.41
CA ASN A 12 -15.77 -8.74 4.15
C ASN A 12 -14.53 -7.82 4.11
N PRO A 13 -13.74 -7.79 3.01
CA PRO A 13 -12.55 -6.95 2.87
C PRO A 13 -12.75 -5.47 3.18
N ILE A 14 -13.91 -4.92 2.81
CA ILE A 14 -14.25 -3.51 3.03
C ILE A 14 -14.44 -3.26 4.53
N SER A 15 -15.24 -4.09 5.20
CA SER A 15 -15.48 -3.98 6.64
C SER A 15 -14.19 -4.14 7.44
N LEU A 16 -13.33 -5.07 7.04
CA LEU A 16 -12.03 -5.30 7.68
C LEU A 16 -11.14 -4.06 7.58
N GLU A 17 -11.06 -3.42 6.41
CA GLU A 17 -10.26 -2.21 6.22
C GLU A 17 -10.79 -1.02 7.02
N LEU A 18 -12.12 -0.84 7.03
CA LEU A 18 -12.76 0.23 7.78
C LEU A 18 -12.55 0.07 9.28
N VAL A 19 -12.71 -1.14 9.82
CA VAL A 19 -12.47 -1.40 11.25
C VAL A 19 -11.01 -1.17 11.61
N ARG A 20 -10.07 -1.63 10.78
CA ARG A 20 -8.63 -1.40 10.98
C ARG A 20 -8.30 0.10 10.97
N SER A 21 -8.87 0.84 10.03
CA SER A 21 -8.67 2.29 9.90
C SER A 21 -9.27 3.05 11.09
N ALA A 22 -10.48 2.68 11.51
CA ALA A 22 -11.14 3.28 12.68
C ALA A 22 -10.38 3.00 13.98
N ALA A 23 -9.91 1.77 14.18
CA ALA A 23 -9.09 1.42 15.34
C ALA A 23 -7.77 2.21 15.37
N THR A 24 -7.10 2.31 14.22
CA THR A 24 -5.84 3.08 14.10
C THR A 24 -6.08 4.57 14.35
N ALA A 25 -7.18 5.13 13.81
CA ALA A 25 -7.56 6.51 14.04
C ALA A 25 -7.89 6.78 15.51
N ALA A 26 -8.60 5.87 16.20
CA ALA A 26 -8.91 6.00 17.61
C ALA A 26 -7.64 5.97 18.48
N ILE A 27 -6.71 5.06 18.18
CA ILE A 27 -5.42 4.96 18.87
C ILE A 27 -4.61 6.26 18.68
N PHE A 28 -4.46 6.74 17.44
CA PHE A 28 -3.71 7.96 17.19
C PHE A 28 -4.41 9.21 17.72
N TRP A 29 -5.74 9.27 17.68
CA TRP A 29 -6.47 10.36 18.31
C TRP A 29 -6.18 10.43 19.80
N TRP A 30 -6.15 9.28 20.49
CA TRP A 30 -5.83 9.23 21.92
C TRP A 30 -4.38 9.66 22.20
N ILE A 31 -3.41 9.06 21.49
CA ILE A 31 -1.97 9.34 21.67
C ILE A 31 -1.62 10.80 21.38
N PHE A 32 -2.18 11.36 20.30
CA PHE A 32 -1.86 12.71 19.83
C PHE A 32 -2.92 13.75 20.22
N SER A 33 -3.81 13.42 21.15
CA SER A 33 -4.90 14.30 21.61
C SER A 33 -4.42 15.64 22.15
N ALA A 34 -3.22 15.68 22.73
CA ALA A 34 -2.56 16.87 23.27
C ALA A 34 -1.77 17.68 22.22
N ALA A 35 -1.44 17.08 21.07
CA ALA A 35 -0.62 17.69 20.02
C ALA A 35 -1.47 18.25 18.86
N ARG A 36 -2.64 18.82 19.16
CA ARG A 36 -3.55 19.33 18.13
C ARG A 36 -2.94 20.55 17.45
N GLN A 37 -2.62 20.42 16.17
CA GLN A 37 -2.23 21.53 15.31
C GLN A 37 -3.39 21.97 14.42
N GLN A 38 -3.48 23.27 14.16
CA GLN A 38 -4.42 23.79 13.17
C GLN A 38 -3.93 23.40 11.76
N LEU A 39 -4.70 22.59 11.07
CA LEU A 39 -4.42 22.20 9.69
C LEU A 39 -4.99 23.26 8.74
N SER A 40 -4.19 23.65 7.75
CA SER A 40 -4.71 24.46 6.64
C SER A 40 -5.76 23.66 5.86
N HIS A 41 -6.76 24.36 5.31
CA HIS A 41 -7.82 23.72 4.52
C HIS A 41 -7.26 22.95 3.30
N LYS A 42 -6.18 23.44 2.69
CA LYS A 42 -5.48 22.75 1.60
C LYS A 42 -4.83 21.45 2.07
N ALA A 43 -4.14 21.47 3.21
CA ALA A 43 -3.53 20.27 3.78
C ALA A 43 -4.59 19.22 4.14
N LEU A 44 -5.74 19.64 4.67
CA LEU A 44 -6.86 18.75 4.95
C LEU A 44 -7.35 18.02 3.69
N TRP A 45 -7.51 18.73 2.57
CA TRP A 45 -7.90 18.11 1.30
C TRP A 45 -6.89 17.09 0.79
N PHE A 46 -5.59 17.40 0.84
CA PHE A 46 -4.55 16.44 0.47
C PHE A 46 -4.55 15.20 1.39
N LEU A 47 -4.75 15.39 2.69
CA LEU A 47 -4.86 14.29 3.65
C LEU A 47 -6.06 13.40 3.32
N ILE A 48 -7.23 13.99 3.05
CA ILE A 48 -8.42 13.22 2.68
C ILE A 48 -8.17 12.45 1.37
N ALA A 49 -7.66 13.12 0.34
CA ALA A 49 -7.42 12.48 -0.97
C ALA A 49 -6.43 11.31 -0.86
N THR A 50 -5.31 11.50 -0.16
CA THR A 50 -4.31 10.44 0.03
C THR A 50 -4.82 9.27 0.87
N ASN A 51 -5.63 9.54 1.91
CA ASN A 51 -6.23 8.48 2.73
C ASN A 51 -7.30 7.70 1.97
N VAL A 52 -8.13 8.36 1.15
CA VAL A 52 -9.11 7.68 0.30
C VAL A 52 -8.42 6.78 -0.72
N LEU A 53 -7.39 7.28 -1.42
CA LEU A 53 -6.59 6.47 -2.35
C LEU A 53 -5.95 5.26 -1.64
N SER A 54 -5.42 5.48 -0.43
CA SER A 54 -4.81 4.41 0.37
C SER A 54 -5.84 3.37 0.81
N ALA A 55 -7.03 3.78 1.26
CA ALA A 55 -8.11 2.88 1.65
C ALA A 55 -8.58 2.03 0.47
N VAL A 56 -8.78 2.65 -0.70
CA VAL A 56 -9.13 1.93 -1.93
C VAL A 56 -8.05 0.91 -2.30
N ALA A 57 -6.76 1.29 -2.25
CA ALA A 57 -5.66 0.39 -2.53
C ALA A 57 -5.64 -0.82 -1.57
N TRP A 58 -5.88 -0.60 -0.28
CA TRP A 58 -5.97 -1.68 0.71
C TRP A 58 -7.19 -2.59 0.50
N ILE A 59 -8.34 -2.03 0.18
CA ILE A 59 -9.55 -2.81 -0.15
C ILE A 59 -9.27 -3.71 -1.36
N LEU A 60 -8.71 -3.16 -2.44
CA LEU A 60 -8.35 -3.93 -3.64
C LEU A 60 -7.32 -5.02 -3.33
N PHE A 61 -6.34 -4.73 -2.46
CA PHE A 61 -5.37 -5.71 -1.99
C PHE A 61 -6.02 -6.86 -1.22
N LEU A 62 -6.92 -6.56 -0.28
CA LEU A 62 -7.63 -7.57 0.48
C LEU A 62 -8.59 -8.40 -0.40
N PHE A 63 -9.24 -7.77 -1.39
CA PHE A 63 -9.99 -8.50 -2.42
C PHE A 63 -9.10 -9.42 -3.24
N SER A 64 -7.90 -8.97 -3.63
CA SER A 64 -6.93 -9.81 -4.34
C SER A 64 -6.51 -11.01 -3.48
N TYR A 65 -6.26 -10.81 -2.18
CA TYR A 65 -6.01 -11.89 -1.23
C TYR A 65 -7.16 -12.90 -1.17
N GLN A 66 -8.41 -12.43 -1.17
CA GLN A 66 -9.59 -13.28 -1.11
C GLN A 66 -9.78 -14.09 -2.41
N ARG A 67 -9.64 -13.44 -3.57
CA ARG A 67 -9.99 -14.01 -4.88
C ARG A 67 -8.85 -14.77 -5.56
N SER A 68 -7.64 -14.21 -5.51
CA SER A 68 -6.46 -14.72 -6.23
C SER A 68 -5.50 -15.49 -5.31
N GLY A 69 -5.67 -15.37 -3.99
CA GLY A 69 -4.79 -15.97 -3.01
C GLY A 69 -3.47 -15.19 -2.82
N ILE A 70 -2.86 -15.40 -1.66
CA ILE A 70 -1.74 -14.57 -1.19
C ILE A 70 -0.53 -14.61 -2.11
N VAL A 71 -0.19 -15.78 -2.65
CA VAL A 71 1.00 -15.93 -3.49
C VAL A 71 0.91 -15.03 -4.72
N TYR A 72 -0.22 -15.08 -5.43
CA TYR A 72 -0.45 -14.24 -6.60
C TYR A 72 -0.55 -12.75 -6.26
N THR A 73 -1.20 -12.38 -5.16
CA THR A 73 -1.28 -10.97 -4.77
C THR A 73 0.09 -10.41 -4.38
N VAL A 74 0.90 -11.16 -3.63
CA VAL A 74 2.27 -10.73 -3.25
C VAL A 74 3.16 -10.62 -4.50
N LEU A 75 3.02 -11.54 -5.44
CA LEU A 75 3.66 -11.49 -6.76
C LEU A 75 3.29 -10.23 -7.55
N LEU A 76 2.01 -9.89 -7.64
CA LEU A 76 1.59 -8.67 -8.32
C LEU A 76 2.11 -7.43 -7.60
N PHE A 77 2.10 -7.43 -6.26
CA PHE A 77 2.62 -6.33 -5.46
C PHE A 77 4.14 -6.18 -5.54
N SER A 78 4.87 -7.22 -5.94
CA SER A 78 6.30 -7.08 -6.18
C SER A 78 6.62 -6.19 -7.39
N LEU A 79 5.64 -5.92 -8.26
CA LEU A 79 5.72 -4.92 -9.33
C LEU A 79 5.46 -3.50 -8.82
N GLN A 80 4.95 -3.31 -7.61
CA GLN A 80 4.65 -1.98 -7.07
C GLN A 80 5.82 -1.00 -7.14
N PRO A 81 7.08 -1.38 -6.82
CA PRO A 81 8.18 -0.42 -6.91
C PRO A 81 8.50 -0.02 -8.36
N LEU A 82 8.18 -0.86 -9.37
CA LEU A 82 8.26 -0.47 -10.80
C LEU A 82 7.28 0.67 -11.08
N LEU A 83 6.03 0.49 -10.66
CA LEU A 83 4.94 1.42 -10.91
C LEU A 83 5.20 2.75 -10.18
N VAL A 84 5.70 2.70 -8.95
CA VAL A 84 6.07 3.89 -8.18
C VAL A 84 7.24 4.63 -8.84
N TYR A 85 8.28 3.91 -9.30
CA TYR A 85 9.40 4.54 -9.99
C TYR A 85 8.98 5.19 -11.32
N ALA A 86 8.16 4.49 -12.11
CA ALA A 86 7.60 5.04 -13.35
C ALA A 86 6.73 6.29 -13.06
N ALA A 87 5.87 6.23 -12.03
CA ALA A 87 5.06 7.36 -11.61
C ALA A 87 5.93 8.53 -11.13
N ALA A 88 7.04 8.29 -10.43
CA ALA A 88 7.96 9.35 -10.00
C ALA A 88 8.60 10.08 -11.20
N LEU A 89 9.01 9.33 -12.23
CA LEU A 89 9.55 9.91 -13.46
C LEU A 89 8.49 10.71 -14.25
N LEU A 90 7.25 10.24 -14.31
CA LEU A 90 6.19 10.88 -15.11
C LEU A 90 5.47 12.03 -14.38
N VAL A 91 5.15 11.84 -13.10
CA VAL A 91 4.34 12.77 -12.29
C VAL A 91 5.23 13.80 -11.59
N LEU A 92 6.27 13.34 -10.88
CA LEU A 92 7.21 14.23 -10.20
C LEU A 92 8.30 14.79 -11.14
N LYS A 93 8.40 14.26 -12.36
CA LYS A 93 9.41 14.65 -13.35
C LYS A 93 10.84 14.50 -12.83
N GLU A 94 11.08 13.47 -12.01
CA GLU A 94 12.41 13.17 -11.51
C GLU A 94 13.38 12.84 -12.66
N ARG A 95 14.66 13.18 -12.49
CA ARG A 95 15.70 12.82 -13.46
C ARG A 95 15.95 11.32 -13.43
N PHE A 96 15.96 10.69 -14.60
CA PHE A 96 16.29 9.28 -14.73
C PHE A 96 17.72 9.02 -14.22
N GLN A 97 17.85 8.07 -13.30
CA GLN A 97 19.13 7.68 -12.72
C GLN A 97 19.42 6.22 -13.07
N PRO A 98 20.31 5.95 -14.04
CA PRO A 98 20.53 4.58 -14.53
C PRO A 98 21.03 3.63 -13.43
N LYS A 99 21.79 4.13 -12.43
CA LYS A 99 22.20 3.33 -11.26
C LYS A 99 21.01 2.81 -10.45
N LYS A 100 19.98 3.66 -10.23
CA LYS A 100 18.75 3.28 -9.52
C LYS A 100 17.93 2.28 -10.35
N PHE A 101 17.88 2.49 -11.67
CA PHE A 101 17.19 1.58 -12.58
C PHE A 101 17.83 0.18 -12.61
N VAL A 102 19.16 0.09 -12.65
CA VAL A 102 19.87 -1.20 -12.61
C VAL A 102 19.69 -1.90 -11.27
N ALA A 103 19.83 -1.19 -10.14
CA ALA A 103 19.56 -1.76 -8.82
C ALA A 103 18.13 -2.29 -8.71
N PHE A 104 17.18 -1.57 -9.31
CA PHE A 104 15.78 -1.96 -9.40
C PHE A 104 15.58 -3.23 -10.24
N LEU A 105 16.24 -3.37 -11.41
CA LEU A 105 16.21 -4.59 -12.23
C LEU A 105 16.77 -5.80 -11.48
N VAL A 106 17.83 -5.62 -10.68
CA VAL A 106 18.41 -6.70 -9.84
C VAL A 106 17.39 -7.19 -8.82
N VAL A 107 16.69 -6.29 -8.13
CA VAL A 107 15.64 -6.67 -7.17
C VAL A 107 14.51 -7.43 -7.86
N LEU A 108 14.08 -6.97 -9.04
CA LEU A 108 13.07 -7.66 -9.86
C LEU A 108 13.52 -9.06 -10.26
N GLY A 109 14.76 -9.21 -10.73
CA GLY A 109 15.35 -10.49 -11.10
C GLY A 109 15.41 -11.45 -9.92
N SER A 110 15.81 -10.97 -8.73
CA SER A 110 15.82 -11.77 -7.50
C SER A 110 14.42 -12.24 -7.10
N ILE A 111 13.41 -11.37 -7.23
CA ILE A 111 12.03 -11.73 -6.94
C ILE A 111 11.52 -12.77 -7.95
N ALA A 112 11.78 -12.59 -9.24
CA ALA A 112 11.38 -13.55 -10.27
C ALA A 112 12.06 -14.91 -10.05
N ALA A 113 13.38 -14.93 -9.80
CA ALA A 113 14.12 -16.15 -9.53
C ALA A 113 13.59 -16.89 -8.28
N ALA A 114 13.31 -16.16 -7.20
CA ALA A 114 12.72 -16.74 -5.98
C ALA A 114 11.33 -17.38 -6.20
N GLN A 115 10.62 -16.97 -7.25
CA GLN A 115 9.30 -17.52 -7.61
C GLN A 115 9.41 -18.77 -8.47
N PHE A 116 10.42 -18.86 -9.34
CA PHE A 116 10.71 -20.06 -10.14
C PHE A 116 11.39 -21.18 -9.34
N MET A 117 12.09 -20.84 -8.25
CA MET A 117 12.76 -21.83 -7.37
C MET A 117 11.84 -22.40 -6.27
N ARG A 118 10.55 -22.06 -6.29
CA ARG A 118 9.49 -22.59 -5.42
C ARG A 118 8.57 -23.52 -6.19
#